data_AF-A0A7J4QW24-F1
#
_entry.id   AF-A0A7J4QW24-F1
#
_cell.length_a   1.000
_cell.length_b   1.000
_cell.length_c   1.000
_cell.angle_alpha   90.00
_cell.angle_beta   90.00
_cell.angle_gamma   90.00
#
_symmetry.space_group_name_H-M   'P 1'
#
loop_
_entity.id
_entity.type
_entity.pdbx_description
1 polymer ?
#
loop_
_entity_poly.entity_id
_entity_poly.type
_entity_poly.pdbx_seq_one_letter_code
_entity_poly.pdbx_strand_id
1 'polypeptide(L)'
;MTDEVAEDDYEEVVENVALCSECDDYMEHEILKERKVGTGRDLLLKCISCSAINNLQIREPKSISIPFILTDGPHSARVELAIDEDEVFNIGDVFEEDEMLWTINQILDKDKRKKKTILAIDASSISALRTDMVRVKITATRGEQSDSSSMLVEYGTKFTADTKIDYQGEVWRIRAIHTGAGRTLKGTVESQDIKRIYLHEPPNPEHFEPKTPRERRQAWKEGRLGYNPNPEIPKEITKKRVTPSNKRKKKRPRK
;
A
#
# COMPACT_ATOMS: atom_id res chain seq x y z
N MET A 1 -28.25 -15.63 -62.81
CA MET A 1 -27.45 -15.31 -61.62
C MET A 1 -28.47 -15.20 -60.51
N THR A 2 -28.57 -16.28 -59.74
CA THR A 2 -29.50 -16.42 -58.61
C THR A 2 -28.72 -15.90 -57.41
N ASP A 3 -29.05 -14.72 -56.91
CA ASP A 3 -28.45 -14.18 -55.70
C ASP A 3 -28.98 -15.00 -54.51
N GLU A 4 -28.10 -15.87 -53.99
CA GLU A 4 -28.25 -16.51 -52.68
C GLU A 4 -28.11 -15.42 -51.62
N VAL A 5 -29.24 -15.01 -51.06
CA VAL A 5 -29.28 -14.14 -49.89
C VAL A 5 -28.82 -14.99 -48.71
N ALA A 6 -27.63 -14.67 -48.18
CA ALA A 6 -27.15 -15.25 -46.94
C ALA A 6 -28.15 -14.93 -45.83
N GLU A 7 -28.76 -15.96 -45.25
CA GLU A 7 -29.54 -15.83 -44.01
C GLU A 7 -28.56 -15.37 -42.92
N ASP A 8 -28.76 -14.15 -42.43
CA ASP A 8 -28.07 -13.66 -41.24
C ASP A 8 -28.38 -14.63 -40.08
N ASP A 9 -27.35 -15.24 -39.50
CA ASP A 9 -27.43 -15.95 -38.22
C ASP A 9 -27.82 -14.92 -37.13
N TYR A 10 -29.13 -14.70 -36.96
CA TYR A 10 -29.67 -13.97 -35.82
C TYR A 10 -29.40 -14.83 -34.58
N GLU A 11 -28.38 -14.46 -33.83
CA GLU A 11 -28.08 -15.05 -32.52
C GLU A 11 -29.33 -14.86 -31.64
N GLU A 12 -30.07 -15.93 -31.42
CA GLU A 12 -31.35 -15.93 -30.70
C GLU A 12 -31.06 -15.47 -29.25
N VAL A 13 -31.42 -14.22 -28.94
CA VAL A 13 -31.23 -13.66 -27.60
C VAL A 13 -32.25 -14.30 -26.69
N VAL A 14 -31.80 -15.29 -25.95
CA VAL A 14 -32.60 -15.99 -24.96
C VAL A 14 -32.90 -15.04 -23.79
N GLU A 15 -34.17 -14.72 -23.61
CA GLU A 15 -34.65 -13.89 -22.49
C GLU A 15 -34.90 -14.74 -21.23
N ASN A 16 -34.69 -14.18 -20.04
CA ASN A 16 -35.02 -14.78 -18.73
C ASN A 16 -34.27 -16.09 -18.39
N VAL A 17 -32.96 -16.11 -18.64
CA VAL A 17 -32.08 -17.19 -18.19
C VAL A 17 -31.83 -17.10 -16.68
N ALA A 18 -32.03 -18.20 -15.97
CA ALA A 18 -31.75 -18.33 -14.54
C ALA A 18 -31.23 -19.75 -14.20
N LEU A 19 -30.52 -19.88 -13.08
CA LEU A 19 -30.07 -21.18 -12.59
C LEU A 19 -31.29 -22.01 -12.12
N CYS A 20 -31.50 -23.17 -12.74
CA CYS A 20 -32.55 -24.10 -12.30
C CYS A 20 -32.01 -25.02 -11.20
N SER A 21 -32.67 -25.06 -10.05
CA SER A 21 -32.30 -25.93 -8.91
C SER A 21 -32.32 -27.43 -9.21
N GLU A 22 -32.99 -27.85 -10.29
CA GLU A 22 -33.21 -29.25 -10.62
C GLU A 22 -32.41 -29.69 -11.86
N CYS A 23 -32.04 -28.75 -12.73
CA CYS A 23 -31.11 -28.99 -13.84
C CYS A 23 -29.66 -28.69 -13.45
N ASP A 24 -29.44 -27.94 -12.37
CA ASP A 24 -28.14 -27.41 -11.92
C ASP A 24 -27.38 -26.66 -13.04
N ASP A 25 -28.13 -26.03 -13.94
CA ASP A 25 -27.62 -25.28 -15.08
C ASP A 25 -28.49 -24.05 -15.38
N TYR A 26 -27.94 -23.12 -16.14
CA TYR A 26 -28.63 -21.90 -16.59
C TYR A 26 -29.59 -22.26 -17.71
N MET A 27 -30.89 -22.21 -17.40
CA MET A 27 -31.95 -22.58 -18.32
C MET A 27 -32.93 -21.42 -18.53
N GLU A 28 -33.67 -21.50 -19.62
CA GLU A 28 -34.80 -20.63 -19.90
C GLU A 28 -35.95 -20.89 -18.93
N HIS A 29 -36.51 -19.81 -18.40
CA HIS A 29 -37.64 -19.87 -17.49
C HIS A 29 -38.79 -18.97 -17.95
N GLU A 30 -40.01 -19.49 -17.89
CA GLU A 30 -41.26 -18.75 -18.07
C GLU A 30 -41.66 -18.07 -16.75
N ILE A 31 -41.93 -16.76 -16.78
CA ILE A 31 -42.39 -16.01 -15.61
C ILE A 31 -43.91 -16.24 -15.43
N LEU A 32 -44.30 -17.05 -14.45
CA LEU A 32 -45.70 -17.29 -14.12
C LEU A 32 -46.33 -16.16 -13.31
N LYS A 33 -45.54 -15.53 -12.43
CA LYS A 33 -46.03 -14.48 -11.54
C LYS A 33 -44.91 -13.55 -11.11
N GLU A 34 -45.16 -12.26 -11.18
CA GLU A 34 -44.28 -11.23 -10.63
C GLU A 34 -44.99 -10.51 -9.47
N ARG A 35 -44.29 -10.36 -8.34
CA ARG A 35 -44.75 -9.56 -7.21
C ARG A 35 -43.65 -8.57 -6.84
N LYS A 36 -43.96 -7.28 -6.89
CA LYS A 36 -43.07 -6.23 -6.38
C LYS A 36 -43.05 -6.27 -4.85
N VAL A 37 -41.87 -6.29 -4.24
CA VAL A 37 -41.67 -6.31 -2.78
C VAL A 37 -40.53 -5.33 -2.44
N GLY A 38 -40.88 -4.19 -1.84
CA GLY A 38 -39.91 -3.13 -1.54
C GLY A 38 -39.32 -2.54 -2.83
N THR A 39 -37.98 -2.46 -2.91
CA THR A 39 -37.22 -2.11 -4.12
C THR A 39 -37.02 -3.30 -5.08
N GLY A 40 -37.29 -4.53 -4.61
CA GLY A 40 -37.10 -5.76 -5.36
C GLY A 40 -38.38 -6.37 -5.95
N ARG A 41 -38.23 -7.57 -6.51
CA ARG A 41 -39.30 -8.39 -7.08
C ARG A 41 -39.10 -9.87 -6.80
N ASP A 42 -40.20 -10.53 -6.47
CA ASP A 42 -40.27 -12.00 -6.38
C ASP A 42 -40.88 -12.53 -7.68
N LEU A 43 -40.15 -13.40 -8.35
CA LEU A 43 -40.57 -14.07 -9.58
C LEU A 43 -40.89 -15.53 -9.28
N LEU A 44 -42.09 -15.97 -9.66
CA LEU A 44 -42.41 -17.38 -9.77
C LEU A 44 -42.07 -17.82 -11.19
N LEU A 45 -41.00 -18.61 -11.31
CA LEU A 45 -40.43 -19.07 -12.56
C LEU A 45 -40.79 -20.53 -12.79
N LYS A 46 -41.07 -20.90 -14.04
CA LYS A 46 -41.20 -22.28 -14.46
C LYS A 46 -40.12 -22.59 -15.48
N CYS A 47 -39.26 -23.55 -15.17
CA CYS A 47 -38.20 -23.97 -16.09
C CYS A 47 -38.78 -24.62 -17.33
N ILE A 48 -38.32 -24.25 -18.53
CA ILE A 48 -38.82 -24.81 -19.79
C ILE A 48 -38.35 -26.26 -19.97
N SER A 49 -37.15 -26.61 -19.49
CA SER A 49 -36.57 -27.94 -19.68
C SER A 49 -37.14 -29.01 -18.74
N CYS A 50 -37.28 -28.70 -17.44
CA CYS A 50 -37.75 -29.66 -16.43
C CYS A 50 -39.14 -29.36 -15.87
N SER A 51 -39.77 -28.25 -16.25
CA SER A 51 -41.06 -27.80 -15.70
C SER A 51 -41.10 -27.56 -14.19
N ALA A 52 -39.95 -27.53 -13.51
CA ALA A 52 -39.84 -27.19 -12.10
C ALA A 52 -40.27 -25.74 -11.85
N ILE A 53 -41.01 -25.53 -10.76
CA ILE A 53 -41.48 -24.20 -10.35
C ILE A 53 -40.59 -23.71 -9.22
N ASN A 54 -39.86 -22.64 -9.46
CA ASN A 54 -38.93 -22.03 -8.52
C ASN A 54 -39.33 -20.58 -8.20
N ASN A 55 -39.02 -20.15 -6.98
CA ASN A 55 -39.18 -18.76 -6.57
C ASN A 55 -37.81 -18.07 -6.60
N LEU A 56 -37.66 -17.05 -7.44
CA LEU A 56 -36.46 -16.23 -7.52
C LEU A 56 -36.73 -14.87 -6.87
N GLN A 57 -35.99 -14.58 -5.80
CA GLN A 57 -36.07 -13.31 -5.08
C GLN A 57 -34.97 -12.39 -5.60
N ILE A 58 -35.35 -11.35 -6.36
CA ILE A 58 -34.43 -10.34 -6.85
C ILE A 58 -34.61 -9.10 -5.97
N ARG A 59 -33.72 -8.93 -5.00
CA ARG A 59 -33.70 -7.76 -4.12
C ARG A 59 -32.26 -7.35 -3.85
N GLU A 60 -32.05 -6.04 -3.73
CA GLU A 60 -30.80 -5.50 -3.20
C GLU A 60 -30.63 -5.94 -1.73
N PRO A 61 -29.39 -6.15 -1.26
CA PRO A 61 -29.14 -6.36 0.16
C PRO A 61 -29.69 -5.17 0.95
N LYS A 62 -30.13 -5.44 2.18
CA LYS A 62 -30.65 -4.37 3.03
C LYS A 62 -29.50 -3.47 3.45
N SER A 63 -29.74 -2.16 3.43
CA SER A 63 -28.82 -1.19 4.02
C SER A 63 -29.17 -0.98 5.50
N ILE A 64 -28.13 -0.96 6.33
CA ILE A 64 -28.19 -0.70 7.77
C ILE A 64 -27.41 0.57 8.09
N SER A 65 -27.91 1.35 9.05
CA SER A 65 -27.20 2.52 9.58
C SER A 65 -26.24 2.10 10.69
N ILE A 66 -24.95 2.32 10.48
CA ILE A 66 -23.90 2.04 11.47
C ILE A 66 -23.27 3.37 11.92
N PRO A 67 -23.10 3.60 13.23
CA PRO A 67 -22.44 4.80 13.72
C PRO A 67 -20.92 4.68 13.56
N PHE A 68 -20.35 5.62 12.80
CA PHE A 68 -18.92 5.85 12.64
C PHE A 68 -18.46 6.99 13.53
N ILE A 69 -17.28 6.84 14.13
CA ILE A 69 -16.57 7.89 14.86
C ILE A 69 -15.37 8.27 14.01
N LEU A 70 -15.47 9.40 13.32
CA LEU A 70 -14.44 9.95 12.45
C LEU A 70 -13.59 10.92 13.25
N THR A 71 -12.30 10.64 13.37
CA THR A 71 -11.37 11.47 14.15
C THR A 71 -10.32 12.11 13.25
N ASP A 72 -10.34 13.44 13.19
CA ASP A 72 -9.32 14.27 12.54
C ASP A 72 -8.50 15.01 13.60
N GLY A 73 -7.31 14.49 13.89
CA GLY A 73 -6.39 15.07 14.86
C GLY A 73 -7.04 15.27 16.24
N PRO A 74 -7.27 16.51 16.70
CA PRO A 74 -7.92 16.78 17.98
C PRO A 74 -9.46 16.78 17.93
N HIS A 75 -10.06 16.72 16.73
CA HIS A 75 -11.51 16.78 16.53
C HIS A 75 -12.06 15.39 16.23
N SER A 76 -13.19 15.04 16.84
CA SER A 76 -13.93 13.82 16.52
C SER A 76 -15.40 14.13 16.27
N ALA A 77 -15.95 13.51 15.23
CA ALA A 77 -17.34 13.61 14.84
C ALA A 77 -17.96 12.21 14.83
N ARG A 78 -19.24 12.12 15.19
CA ARG A 78 -20.02 10.89 15.07
C ARG A 78 -20.96 11.05 13.89
N VAL A 79 -20.87 10.15 12.92
CA VAL A 79 -21.65 10.13 11.68
C VAL A 79 -22.35 8.78 11.58
N GLU A 80 -23.56 8.76 11.02
CA GLU A 80 -24.27 7.52 10.73
C GLU A 80 -24.17 7.24 9.23
N LEU A 81 -23.55 6.12 8.86
CA LEU A 81 -23.35 5.73 7.47
C LEU A 81 -24.29 4.57 7.13
N ALA A 82 -24.93 4.65 5.95
CA ALA A 82 -25.76 3.58 5.41
C ALA A 82 -24.87 2.60 4.64
N ILE A 83 -24.82 1.36 5.11
CA ILE A 83 -23.91 0.32 4.63
C ILE A 83 -24.72 -0.96 4.39
N ASP A 84 -24.37 -1.73 3.37
CA ASP A 84 -25.02 -3.01 3.10
C ASP A 84 -24.74 -4.04 4.21
N GLU A 85 -25.75 -4.86 4.54
CA GLU A 85 -25.68 -5.83 5.65
C GLU A 85 -24.56 -6.87 5.51
N ASP A 86 -24.16 -7.20 4.28
CA ASP A 86 -23.15 -8.19 3.92
C ASP A 86 -21.72 -7.63 3.80
N GLU A 87 -21.55 -6.31 3.95
CA GLU A 87 -20.24 -5.67 3.90
C GLU A 87 -19.33 -6.17 5.05
N VAL A 88 -18.05 -6.41 4.75
CA VAL A 88 -17.07 -6.91 5.72
C VAL A 88 -16.03 -5.84 6.01
N PHE A 89 -15.97 -5.39 7.26
CA PHE A 89 -14.97 -4.43 7.71
C PHE A 89 -13.75 -5.10 8.31
N ASN A 90 -12.58 -4.63 7.93
CA ASN A 90 -11.29 -4.96 8.54
C ASN A 90 -10.62 -3.72 9.12
N ILE A 91 -9.82 -3.93 10.18
CA ILE A 91 -8.91 -2.89 10.66
C ILE A 91 -7.90 -2.59 9.56
N GLY A 92 -7.75 -1.31 9.23
CA GLY A 92 -6.85 -0.81 8.18
C GLY A 92 -7.55 -0.54 6.85
N ASP A 93 -8.82 -0.91 6.69
CA ASP A 93 -9.57 -0.57 5.49
C ASP A 93 -9.72 0.94 5.35
N VAL A 94 -9.63 1.42 4.10
CA VAL A 94 -9.68 2.83 3.75
C VAL A 94 -10.94 3.10 2.94
N PHE A 95 -11.69 4.12 3.33
CA PHE A 95 -12.90 4.55 2.65
C PHE A 95 -12.93 6.08 2.54
N GLU A 96 -13.77 6.57 1.66
CA GLU A 96 -13.99 8.01 1.44
C GLU A 96 -15.32 8.43 2.06
N GLU A 97 -15.32 9.52 2.82
CA GLU A 97 -16.51 10.14 3.38
C GLU A 97 -16.26 11.66 3.51
N ASP A 98 -17.19 12.48 3.03
CA ASP A 98 -17.10 13.95 3.02
C ASP A 98 -15.81 14.48 2.35
N GLU A 99 -15.46 13.94 1.16
CA GLU A 99 -14.25 14.26 0.38
C GLU A 99 -12.92 13.98 1.12
N MET A 100 -12.97 13.23 2.22
CA MET A 100 -11.80 12.87 3.02
C MET A 100 -11.61 11.36 3.04
N LEU A 101 -10.35 10.92 3.06
CA LEU A 101 -10.00 9.52 3.24
C LEU A 101 -9.88 9.18 4.72
N TRP A 102 -10.48 8.07 5.12
CA TRP A 102 -10.54 7.58 6.49
C TRP A 102 -10.06 6.14 6.54
N THR A 103 -9.23 5.82 7.54
CA THR A 103 -8.76 4.46 7.79
C THR A 103 -9.32 3.93 9.08
N ILE A 104 -9.93 2.74 9.02
CA ILE A 104 -10.51 2.07 10.19
C ILE A 104 -9.42 1.70 11.19
N ASN A 105 -9.49 2.25 12.40
CA ASN A 105 -8.52 1.98 13.47
C ASN A 105 -9.06 1.01 14.52
N GLN A 106 -10.38 0.97 14.72
CA GLN A 106 -11.02 0.17 15.75
C GLN A 106 -12.45 -0.17 15.36
N ILE A 107 -12.80 -1.44 15.52
CA ILE A 107 -14.15 -1.96 15.29
C ILE A 107 -14.69 -2.54 16.60
N LEU A 108 -15.91 -2.17 16.97
CA LEU A 108 -16.62 -2.71 18.13
C LEU A 108 -17.80 -3.58 17.69
N ASP A 109 -17.91 -4.75 18.28
CA ASP A 109 -19.06 -5.66 18.16
C ASP A 109 -20.25 -5.17 19.00
N LYS A 110 -21.44 -5.76 18.85
CA LYS A 110 -22.63 -5.53 19.68
C LYS A 110 -22.35 -5.69 21.18
N ASP A 111 -21.44 -6.60 21.54
CA ASP A 111 -20.96 -6.81 22.92
C ASP A 111 -19.91 -5.77 23.38
N LYS A 112 -19.65 -4.72 22.57
CA LYS A 112 -18.60 -3.70 22.80
C LYS A 112 -17.18 -4.28 22.90
N ARG A 113 -16.95 -5.46 22.33
CA ARG A 113 -15.62 -6.09 22.22
C ARG A 113 -14.92 -5.63 20.96
N LYS A 114 -13.60 -5.45 21.04
CA LYS A 114 -12.78 -5.08 19.88
C LYS A 114 -12.59 -6.30 18.99
N LYS A 115 -12.90 -6.18 17.70
CA LYS A 115 -12.64 -7.20 16.67
C LYS A 115 -11.71 -6.64 15.59
N LYS A 116 -11.02 -7.55 14.90
CA LYS A 116 -10.16 -7.20 13.74
C LYS A 116 -10.94 -7.18 12.43
N THR A 117 -11.92 -8.07 12.32
CA THR A 117 -12.79 -8.24 11.16
C THR A 117 -14.20 -8.46 11.67
N ILE A 118 -15.20 -7.86 11.03
CA ILE A 118 -16.61 -8.03 11.36
C ILE A 118 -17.50 -7.84 10.12
N LEU A 119 -18.65 -8.51 10.09
CA LEU A 119 -19.73 -8.17 9.17
C LEU A 119 -20.43 -6.90 9.67
N ALA A 120 -20.89 -6.07 8.74
CA ALA A 120 -21.60 -4.83 9.01
C ALA A 120 -22.78 -5.05 9.98
N ILE A 121 -23.55 -6.13 9.77
CA ILE A 121 -24.70 -6.48 10.62
C ILE A 121 -24.34 -6.68 12.10
N ASP A 122 -23.12 -7.06 12.42
CA ASP A 122 -22.65 -7.32 13.77
C ASP A 122 -21.83 -6.16 14.37
N ALA A 123 -21.55 -5.13 13.58
CA ALA A 123 -20.87 -3.93 14.07
C ALA A 123 -21.81 -3.09 14.95
N SER A 124 -21.33 -2.67 16.12
CA SER A 124 -22.02 -1.68 16.95
C SER A 124 -21.56 -0.26 16.68
N SER A 125 -20.26 -0.10 16.45
CA SER A 125 -19.65 1.17 16.10
C SER A 125 -18.26 0.94 15.52
N ILE A 126 -17.90 1.78 14.55
CA ILE A 126 -16.59 1.76 13.90
C ILE A 126 -15.93 3.10 14.13
N SER A 127 -14.64 3.09 14.42
CA SER A 127 -13.83 4.29 14.56
C SER A 127 -12.82 4.31 13.44
N ALA A 128 -12.65 5.50 12.84
CA ALA A 128 -11.73 5.73 11.75
C ALA A 128 -10.93 7.02 11.98
N LEU A 129 -9.70 7.03 11.49
CA LEU A 129 -8.81 8.19 11.53
C LEU A 129 -8.67 8.76 10.13
N ARG A 130 -8.68 10.09 10.02
CA ARG A 130 -8.41 10.78 8.76
C ARG A 130 -7.00 10.43 8.26
N THR A 131 -6.87 10.03 7.00
CA THR A 131 -5.61 9.54 6.41
C THR A 131 -5.21 10.19 5.09
N ASP A 132 -6.03 11.09 4.54
CA ASP A 132 -5.69 11.91 3.36
C ASP A 132 -4.29 12.56 3.44
N MET A 133 -3.91 13.04 4.63
CA MET A 133 -2.57 13.54 4.96
C MET A 133 -1.93 12.72 6.06
N VAL A 134 -0.86 12.00 5.72
CA VAL A 134 -0.05 11.22 6.65
C VAL A 134 1.00 12.11 7.30
N ARG A 135 1.01 12.15 8.63
CA ARG A 135 2.03 12.83 9.42
C ARG A 135 3.26 11.95 9.60
N VAL A 136 4.27 12.15 8.78
CA VAL A 136 5.54 11.41 8.84
C VAL A 136 6.51 12.12 9.78
N LYS A 137 7.01 11.39 10.79
CA LYS A 137 8.06 11.92 11.69
C LYS A 137 9.41 11.92 10.98
N ILE A 138 10.17 12.98 11.16
CA ILE A 138 11.50 13.15 10.57
C ILE A 138 12.53 13.32 11.68
N THR A 139 13.73 12.81 11.42
CA THR A 139 14.92 13.13 12.21
C THR A 139 16.04 13.51 11.25
N ALA A 140 16.41 14.78 11.28
CA ALA A 140 17.46 15.34 10.44
C ALA A 140 18.74 15.44 11.25
N THR A 141 19.82 14.81 10.76
CA THR A 141 21.10 14.74 11.46
C THR A 141 22.17 15.47 10.63
N ARG A 142 22.77 16.49 11.24
CA ARG A 142 23.87 17.31 10.70
C ARG A 142 25.07 17.20 11.64
N GLY A 143 26.13 16.54 11.18
CA GLY A 143 27.28 16.21 12.03
C GLY A 143 26.86 15.39 13.27
N GLU A 144 27.03 15.98 14.46
CA GLU A 144 26.68 15.39 15.77
C GLU A 144 25.30 15.83 16.29
N GLN A 145 24.66 16.80 15.64
CA GLN A 145 23.36 17.33 16.05
C GLN A 145 22.22 16.63 15.29
N SER A 146 21.13 16.33 16.00
CA SER A 146 19.95 15.71 15.42
C SER A 146 18.67 16.41 15.86
N ASP A 147 17.90 16.91 14.90
CA ASP A 147 16.63 17.58 15.12
C ASP A 147 15.47 16.64 14.76
N SER A 148 14.45 16.58 15.63
CA SER A 148 13.26 15.77 15.41
C SER A 148 12.04 16.63 15.14
N SER A 149 11.34 16.33 14.06
CA SER A 149 10.20 17.11 13.56
C SER A 149 9.18 16.19 12.89
N SER A 150 8.12 16.76 12.31
CA SER A 150 7.17 16.03 11.47
C SER A 150 6.81 16.84 10.23
N MET A 151 6.55 16.14 9.12
CA MET A 151 5.98 16.73 7.91
C MET A 151 4.62 16.11 7.62
N LEU A 152 3.74 16.88 6.98
CA LEU A 152 2.50 16.37 6.39
C LEU A 152 2.80 15.97 4.95
N VAL A 153 2.32 14.79 4.58
CA VAL A 153 2.52 14.21 3.24
C VAL A 153 1.20 13.63 2.79
N GLU A 154 0.89 13.74 1.51
CA GLU A 154 -0.28 13.11 0.92
C GLU A 154 -0.22 11.57 1.02
N TYR A 155 -1.38 10.95 1.18
CA TYR A 155 -1.53 9.50 1.18
C TYR A 155 -0.94 8.87 -0.11
N GLY A 156 -0.30 7.71 0.01
CA GLY A 156 0.33 7.02 -1.12
C GLY A 156 1.64 7.62 -1.64
N THR A 157 2.10 8.77 -1.12
CA THR A 157 3.38 9.37 -1.53
C THR A 157 4.54 8.43 -1.25
N LYS A 158 5.40 8.21 -2.24
CA LYS A 158 6.50 7.24 -2.17
C LYS A 158 7.82 7.90 -1.75
N PHE A 159 8.44 7.35 -0.72
CA PHE A 159 9.80 7.72 -0.30
C PHE A 159 10.76 6.59 -0.58
N THR A 160 11.87 6.92 -1.24
CA THR A 160 12.92 5.95 -1.53
C THR A 160 14.11 6.18 -0.60
N ALA A 161 14.58 5.11 0.05
CA ALA A 161 15.81 5.20 0.81
C ALA A 161 16.99 5.48 -0.14
N ASP A 162 17.92 6.31 0.32
CA ASP A 162 19.10 6.77 -0.41
C ASP A 162 18.89 7.85 -1.48
N THR A 163 17.69 8.41 -1.60
CA THR A 163 17.42 9.55 -2.49
C THR A 163 17.52 10.88 -1.76
N LYS A 164 17.54 11.97 -2.55
CA LYS A 164 17.48 13.34 -2.04
C LYS A 164 16.02 13.77 -1.87
N ILE A 165 15.77 14.58 -0.86
CA ILE A 165 14.46 15.18 -0.55
C ILE A 165 14.67 16.62 -0.12
N ASP A 166 13.75 17.50 -0.52
CA ASP A 166 13.69 18.86 -0.02
C ASP A 166 12.89 18.89 1.28
N TYR A 167 13.53 19.29 2.37
CA TYR A 167 12.92 19.39 3.69
C TYR A 167 13.32 20.71 4.34
N GLN A 168 12.32 21.53 4.71
CA GLN A 168 12.52 22.86 5.29
C GLN A 168 13.39 23.81 4.43
N GLY A 169 13.30 23.69 3.10
CA GLY A 169 14.08 24.53 2.17
C GLY A 169 15.53 24.10 1.98
N GLU A 170 15.96 23.00 2.61
CA GLU A 170 17.28 22.41 2.43
C GLU A 170 17.19 21.02 1.77
N VAL A 171 18.24 20.65 1.03
CA VAL A 171 18.34 19.33 0.40
C VAL A 171 18.94 18.34 1.38
N TRP A 172 18.22 17.27 1.67
CA TRP A 172 18.65 16.19 2.56
C TRP A 172 18.74 14.86 1.80
N ARG A 173 19.57 13.93 2.28
CA ARG A 173 19.57 12.53 1.83
C ARG A 173 18.79 11.66 2.80
N ILE A 174 17.84 10.89 2.29
CA ILE A 174 17.13 9.88 3.07
C ILE A 174 18.09 8.73 3.38
N ARG A 175 18.55 8.63 4.63
CA ARG A 175 19.49 7.57 5.04
C ARG A 175 18.78 6.25 5.31
N ALA A 176 17.60 6.32 5.92
CA ALA A 176 16.83 5.16 6.35
C ALA A 176 15.36 5.54 6.55
N ILE A 177 14.46 4.60 6.26
CA ILE A 177 13.02 4.71 6.50
C ILE A 177 12.62 3.65 7.52
N HIS A 178 11.88 4.01 8.57
CA HIS A 178 11.41 3.08 9.58
C HIS A 178 9.92 2.83 9.42
N THR A 179 9.54 1.56 9.21
CA THR A 179 8.16 1.11 8.98
C THR A 179 7.52 0.46 10.21
N GLY A 180 8.10 0.65 11.39
CA GLY A 180 7.67 -0.02 12.63
C GLY A 180 8.23 -1.43 12.80
N ALA A 181 8.20 -2.28 11.76
CA ALA A 181 8.79 -3.62 11.80
C ALA A 181 10.33 -3.61 11.69
N GLY A 182 10.90 -2.63 11.01
CA GLY A 182 12.33 -2.54 10.78
C GLY A 182 12.77 -1.22 10.15
N ARG A 183 14.06 -1.12 9.82
CA ARG A 183 14.62 0.02 9.08
C ARG A 183 14.99 -0.41 7.67
N THR A 184 14.36 0.22 6.69
CA THR A 184 14.64 0.08 5.27
C THR A 184 15.78 1.03 4.89
N LEU A 185 16.95 0.47 4.61
CA LEU A 185 18.13 1.25 4.17
C LEU A 185 18.21 1.38 2.65
N LYS A 186 17.47 0.54 1.91
CA LYS A 186 17.35 0.52 0.46
C LYS A 186 15.94 0.07 0.10
N GLY A 187 15.31 0.74 -0.86
CA GLY A 187 13.95 0.43 -1.29
C GLY A 187 13.00 1.62 -1.15
N THR A 188 11.81 1.48 -1.71
CA THR A 188 10.75 2.48 -1.72
C THR A 188 9.63 2.06 -0.77
N VAL A 189 9.10 3.01 -0.02
CA VAL A 189 8.03 2.80 0.95
C VAL A 189 6.98 3.89 0.77
N GLU A 190 5.70 3.54 0.89
CA GLU A 190 4.57 4.48 0.81
C GLU A 190 4.36 5.20 2.14
N SER A 191 3.89 6.44 2.09
CA SER A 191 3.79 7.34 3.25
C SER A 191 3.04 6.72 4.44
N GLN A 192 1.95 5.97 4.19
CA GLN A 192 1.13 5.31 5.21
C GLN A 192 1.90 4.29 6.08
N ASP A 193 2.90 3.64 5.51
CA ASP A 193 3.69 2.62 6.21
C ASP A 193 4.87 3.22 6.98
N ILE A 194 5.13 4.53 6.81
CA ILE A 194 6.31 5.18 7.38
C ILE A 194 6.02 5.71 8.77
N LYS A 195 6.72 5.14 9.75
CA LYS A 195 6.74 5.63 11.13
C LYS A 195 7.73 6.79 11.33
N ARG A 196 8.91 6.74 10.69
CA ARG A 196 9.93 7.80 10.76
C ARG A 196 10.92 7.75 9.59
N ILE A 197 11.32 8.91 9.07
CA ILE A 197 12.41 9.07 8.09
C ILE A 197 13.64 9.66 8.78
N TYR A 198 14.80 9.08 8.51
CA TYR A 198 16.09 9.62 8.97
C TYR A 198 16.80 10.30 7.81
N LEU A 199 17.04 11.59 7.97
CA LEU A 199 17.72 12.44 7.00
C LEU A 199 19.15 12.68 7.45
N HIS A 200 20.06 12.66 6.49
CA HIS A 200 21.45 13.05 6.67
C HIS A 200 21.82 14.07 5.60
N GLU A 201 22.85 14.86 5.87
CA GLU A 201 23.38 15.77 4.88
C GLU A 201 23.80 15.01 3.60
N PRO A 202 23.47 15.55 2.41
CA PRO A 202 23.95 14.98 1.18
C PRO A 202 25.49 15.07 1.17
N PRO A 203 26.18 14.04 0.65
CA PRO A 203 27.64 14.07 0.56
C PRO A 203 28.07 15.29 -0.27
N ASN A 204 28.92 16.14 0.29
CA ASN A 204 29.44 17.30 -0.41
C ASN A 204 30.33 16.83 -1.59
N PRO A 205 29.99 17.15 -2.85
CA PRO A 205 30.81 16.75 -4.00
C PRO A 205 32.17 17.45 -4.04
N GLU A 206 32.32 18.61 -3.41
CA GLU A 206 33.55 19.42 -3.45
C GLU A 206 34.62 18.91 -2.48
N HIS A 207 34.23 18.27 -1.37
CA HIS A 207 35.17 17.75 -0.38
C HIS A 207 35.11 16.22 -0.32
N PHE A 208 35.86 15.56 -1.21
CA PHE A 208 36.04 14.12 -1.19
C PHE A 208 37.28 13.74 -0.35
N GLU A 209 37.07 13.34 0.89
CA GLU A 209 38.13 12.71 1.70
C GLU A 209 38.03 11.18 1.57
N PRO A 210 38.99 10.50 0.92
CA PRO A 210 38.96 9.05 0.79
C PRO A 210 39.14 8.37 2.15
N LYS A 211 38.15 7.58 2.57
CA LYS A 211 38.18 6.86 3.86
C LYS A 211 39.01 5.58 3.80
N THR A 212 39.19 5.00 2.61
CA THR A 212 39.96 3.76 2.42
C THR A 212 41.16 3.93 1.46
N PRO A 213 42.21 3.09 1.56
CA PRO A 213 43.35 3.11 0.62
C PRO A 213 42.98 2.78 -0.84
N ARG A 214 41.83 2.14 -1.06
CA ARG A 214 41.30 1.84 -2.40
C ARG A 214 40.63 3.07 -3.00
N GLU A 215 39.76 3.72 -2.23
CA GLU A 215 39.11 4.98 -2.62
C GLU A 215 40.13 6.09 -2.84
N ARG A 216 41.18 6.18 -2.02
CA ARG A 216 42.27 7.15 -2.22
C ARG A 216 43.00 6.95 -3.55
N ARG A 217 43.31 5.70 -3.89
CA ARG A 217 43.95 5.36 -5.18
C ARG A 217 43.05 5.67 -6.37
N GLN A 218 41.75 5.43 -6.22
CA GLN A 218 40.78 5.71 -7.27
C GLN A 218 40.56 7.21 -7.46
N ALA A 219 40.39 7.95 -6.37
CA ALA A 219 40.29 9.41 -6.40
C ALA A 219 41.58 10.10 -6.89
N TRP A 220 42.75 9.52 -6.64
CA TRP A 220 44.00 9.96 -7.25
C TRP A 220 44.01 9.74 -8.76
N LYS A 221 43.58 8.56 -9.24
CA LYS A 221 43.45 8.29 -10.70
C LYS A 221 42.44 9.23 -11.37
N GLU A 222 41.38 9.58 -10.66
CA GLU A 222 40.31 10.47 -11.13
C GLU A 222 40.64 11.96 -10.91
N GLY A 223 41.80 12.31 -10.35
CA GLY A 223 42.21 13.71 -10.12
C GLY A 223 41.38 14.46 -9.05
N ARG A 224 40.61 13.74 -8.23
CA ARG A 224 39.71 14.28 -7.19
C ARG A 224 40.44 14.56 -5.87
N LEU A 225 41.63 14.00 -5.70
CA LEU A 225 42.56 14.40 -4.66
C LEU A 225 43.40 15.55 -5.23
N GLY A 226 43.35 16.74 -4.64
CA GLY A 226 44.17 17.89 -5.06
C GLY A 226 45.66 17.54 -5.21
N TYR A 227 46.42 18.43 -5.86
CA TYR A 227 47.84 18.20 -6.20
C TYR A 227 48.68 17.93 -4.94
N ASN A 228 49.01 16.65 -4.70
CA ASN A 228 49.83 16.20 -3.57
C ASN A 228 51.11 15.55 -4.09
N PRO A 229 52.18 16.32 -4.32
CA PRO A 229 53.37 15.86 -5.03
C PRO A 229 54.20 14.84 -4.24
N ASN A 230 53.96 14.64 -2.94
CA ASN A 230 54.63 13.61 -2.13
C ASN A 230 53.66 13.03 -1.09
N PRO A 231 52.93 11.93 -1.39
CA PRO A 231 52.03 11.33 -0.43
C PRO A 231 52.81 10.65 0.69
N GLU A 232 52.64 11.12 1.93
CA GLU A 232 53.05 10.36 3.11
C GLU A 232 52.29 9.03 3.14
N ILE A 233 53.02 7.92 3.01
CA ILE A 233 52.46 6.58 3.11
C ILE A 233 52.03 6.40 4.57
N PRO A 234 50.73 6.16 4.86
CA PRO A 234 50.30 5.87 6.22
C PRO A 234 51.11 4.67 6.72
N LYS A 235 51.84 4.85 7.82
CA LYS A 235 52.58 3.75 8.46
C LYS A 235 51.56 2.65 8.76
N GLU A 236 51.76 1.46 8.18
CA GLU A 236 50.93 0.30 8.49
C GLU A 236 50.97 0.07 10.01
N ILE A 237 49.84 0.28 10.68
CA ILE A 237 49.74 -0.01 12.11
C ILE A 237 49.67 -1.52 12.24
N THR A 238 50.83 -2.16 12.36
CA THR A 238 50.92 -3.55 12.77
C THR A 238 50.48 -3.62 14.24
N LYS A 239 49.32 -4.22 14.48
CA LYS A 239 48.85 -4.49 15.85
C LYS A 239 49.93 -5.27 16.59
N LYS A 240 50.25 -4.88 17.84
CA LYS A 240 51.16 -5.64 18.71
C LYS A 240 50.72 -7.11 18.73
N ARG A 241 51.66 -8.05 18.54
CA ARG A 241 51.49 -9.52 18.38
C ARG A 241 50.97 -10.05 17.04
N VAL A 242 50.81 -9.24 16.00
CA VAL A 242 50.51 -9.75 14.66
C VAL A 242 51.78 -9.64 13.80
N THR A 243 52.36 -10.79 13.42
CA THR A 243 53.40 -10.86 12.40
C THR A 243 52.74 -10.92 11.02
N PRO A 244 52.72 -9.82 10.23
CA PRO A 244 52.15 -9.86 8.89
C PRO A 244 53.00 -10.78 8.00
N SER A 245 52.36 -11.82 7.44
CA SER A 245 52.98 -12.72 6.47
C SER A 245 53.14 -11.99 5.12
N ASN A 246 54.26 -11.29 4.94
CA ASN A 246 54.63 -10.65 3.68
C ASN A 246 55.16 -11.65 2.62
N LYS A 247 54.61 -12.88 2.57
CA LYS A 247 54.82 -13.77 1.43
C LYS A 247 53.80 -13.43 0.34
N ARG A 248 54.09 -12.36 -0.43
CA ARG A 248 53.50 -12.18 -1.77
C ARG A 248 53.85 -13.44 -2.59
N LYS A 249 52.90 -14.35 -2.78
CA LYS A 249 53.05 -15.45 -3.74
C LYS A 249 53.32 -14.82 -5.11
N LYS A 250 54.56 -14.89 -5.61
CA LYS A 250 54.89 -14.57 -7.00
C LYS A 250 53.96 -15.42 -7.87
N LYS A 251 52.97 -14.79 -8.52
CA LYS A 251 52.12 -15.47 -9.49
C LYS A 251 53.05 -15.95 -10.62
N ARG A 252 53.06 -17.27 -10.87
CA ARG A 252 53.82 -17.84 -12.00
C ARG A 252 53.24 -17.25 -13.30
N PRO A 253 54.07 -16.89 -14.29
CA PRO A 253 53.58 -16.47 -15.59
C PRO A 253 52.76 -17.61 -16.20
N ARG A 254 51.60 -17.27 -16.76
CA ARG A 254 50.80 -18.22 -17.53
C ARG A 254 51.55 -18.50 -18.84
N LYS A 255 51.80 -19.78 -19.13
CA LYS A 255 52.24 -20.26 -20.44
C LYS A 255 51.10 -20.14 -21.43
#